data_AF-A0AAE8Q6I3-F1
#
_entry.id   AF-A0AAE8Q6I3-F1
#
_cell.length_a   1.000
_cell.length_b   1.000
_cell.length_c   1.000
_cell.angle_alpha   90.00
_cell.angle_beta   90.00
_cell.angle_gamma   90.00
#
_symmetry.space_group_name_H-M   'P 1'
#
loop_
_entity.id
_entity.type
_entity.pdbx_description
1 polymer ?
#
loop_
_entity_poly.entity_id
_entity_poly.type
_entity_poly.pdbx_seq_one_letter_code
_entity_poly.pdbx_strand_id
1 'polypeptide(L)'
;MIDSRIDAFMCVHSRDIEYLLEASLRSYQQHFPDKGNLTMVTDNPAALRAFLDAKGLVPGAAVTGDNDWLSASELELPGWFRQQIIKLRAFEFCRTEHFCNLGADTLLLRPIATTDLIDRREPVLYYSSHRLPDLHYRFEKQRVRNVAKILGVEPARSFRYVDFINDFFCFKREWLIALNDCIASKYGSKPYVELLKGLSASKDQTRFGEWTLYSVFLLDVMHQSPTMRDARGAYLTQIHSRLGLTLSRLDSKIVHLVQKSFDPNVIRQKLMKVNPGAAQIIGATAWADAGARPR
;
A
#
# COMPACT_ATOMS: atom_id res chain seq x y z
N MET A 1 8.98 -24.00 16.04
CA MET A 1 8.03 -22.86 16.19
C MET A 1 7.93 -22.20 14.83
N ILE A 2 6.71 -22.01 14.31
CA ILE A 2 6.49 -21.23 13.09
C ILE A 2 6.71 -19.77 13.47
N ASP A 3 7.62 -19.08 12.77
CA ASP A 3 7.86 -17.65 12.96
C ASP A 3 6.56 -16.90 12.60
N SER A 4 5.89 -16.33 13.60
CA SER A 4 4.63 -15.60 13.41
C SER A 4 4.85 -14.14 13.00
N ARG A 5 6.10 -13.70 12.86
CA ARG A 5 6.43 -12.34 12.45
C ARG A 5 6.09 -12.11 11.00
N ILE A 6 5.64 -10.91 10.70
CA ILE A 6 5.26 -10.44 9.37
C ILE A 6 6.21 -9.31 9.02
N ASP A 7 7.02 -9.47 7.98
CA ASP A 7 7.83 -8.34 7.50
C ASP A 7 6.91 -7.23 6.99
N ALA A 8 7.34 -5.98 7.11
CA ALA A 8 6.66 -4.85 6.53
C ALA A 8 7.57 -4.16 5.51
N PHE A 9 6.97 -3.53 4.52
CA PHE A 9 7.73 -2.69 3.60
C PHE A 9 6.96 -1.46 3.13
N MET A 10 7.70 -0.41 2.80
CA MET A 10 7.15 0.86 2.32
C MET A 10 7.86 1.31 1.06
N CYS A 11 7.09 1.71 0.04
CA CYS A 11 7.64 2.43 -1.11
C CYS A 11 7.48 3.92 -0.83
N VAL A 12 8.60 4.64 -0.72
CA VAL A 12 8.62 6.05 -0.30
C VAL A 12 9.28 6.87 -1.39
N HIS A 13 8.51 7.69 -2.10
CA HIS A 13 9.13 8.66 -3.00
C HIS A 13 9.73 9.80 -2.17
N SER A 14 10.79 10.44 -2.66
CA SER A 14 11.42 11.63 -2.09
C SER A 14 10.42 12.75 -1.74
N ARG A 15 9.35 12.90 -2.54
CA ARG A 15 8.22 13.82 -2.28
C ARG A 15 7.26 13.38 -1.16
N ASP A 16 7.44 12.18 -0.61
CA ASP A 16 6.68 11.63 0.53
C ASP A 16 7.49 11.74 1.84
N ILE A 17 8.75 12.20 1.79
CA ILE A 17 9.61 12.39 2.97
C ILE A 17 9.16 13.66 3.70
N GLU A 18 8.00 13.58 4.35
CA GLU A 18 7.37 14.67 5.07
C GLU A 18 6.53 14.16 6.25
N TYR A 19 5.69 15.03 6.81
CA TYR A 19 4.97 14.77 8.06
C TYR A 19 4.07 13.52 8.00
N LEU A 20 3.48 13.18 6.85
CA LEU A 20 2.64 11.98 6.69
C LEU A 20 3.45 10.70 6.81
N LEU A 21 4.70 10.69 6.33
CA LEU A 21 5.58 9.54 6.50
C LEU A 21 5.98 9.37 7.96
N GLU A 22 6.33 10.47 8.65
CA GLU A 22 6.57 10.43 10.10
C GLU A 22 5.35 9.87 10.84
N ALA A 23 4.15 10.38 10.53
CA ALA A 23 2.89 9.91 11.11
C ALA A 23 2.68 8.40 10.87
N SER A 24 2.87 7.95 9.64
CA SER A 24 2.70 6.54 9.23
C SER A 24 3.67 5.64 9.99
N LEU A 25 4.96 5.99 10.05
CA LEU A 25 5.99 5.22 10.76
C LEU A 25 5.75 5.14 12.27
N ARG A 26 5.34 6.25 12.90
CA ARG A 26 5.04 6.25 14.33
C ARG A 26 3.79 5.42 14.64
N SER A 27 2.77 5.51 13.78
CA SER A 27 1.57 4.68 13.87
C SER A 27 1.88 3.19 13.69
N TYR A 28 2.77 2.85 12.75
CA TYR A 28 3.30 1.50 12.55
C TYR A 28 4.01 0.97 13.81
N GLN A 29 4.91 1.77 14.40
CA GLN A 29 5.62 1.40 15.60
C GLN A 29 4.67 1.13 16.79
N GLN A 30 3.54 1.81 16.87
CA GLN A 30 2.58 1.62 17.95
C GLN A 30 1.63 0.44 17.70
N HIS A 31 1.10 0.33 16.48
CA HIS A 31 -0.11 -0.45 16.21
C HIS A 31 0.12 -1.74 15.44
N PHE A 32 1.34 -2.03 15.01
CA PHE A 32 1.65 -3.29 14.37
C PHE A 32 2.53 -4.16 15.28
N PRO A 33 1.97 -5.04 16.13
CA PRO A 33 2.74 -5.76 17.15
C PRO A 33 3.65 -6.87 16.60
N ASP A 34 3.25 -7.56 15.52
CA ASP A 34 3.93 -8.75 14.98
C ASP A 34 5.07 -8.41 14.01
N LYS A 35 5.92 -7.44 14.39
CA LYS A 35 6.92 -6.86 13.48
C LYS A 35 8.03 -7.88 13.15
N GLY A 36 8.11 -8.23 11.88
CA GLY A 36 9.35 -8.69 11.25
C GLY A 36 10.28 -7.50 10.96
N ASN A 37 11.07 -7.64 9.91
CA ASN A 37 11.91 -6.56 9.40
C ASN A 37 11.05 -5.50 8.70
N LEU A 38 11.47 -4.24 8.79
CA LEU A 38 10.92 -3.16 7.99
C LEU A 38 11.91 -2.80 6.89
N THR A 39 11.48 -2.87 5.62
CA THR A 39 12.27 -2.43 4.47
C THR A 39 11.60 -1.25 3.78
N MET A 40 12.35 -0.18 3.55
CA MET A 40 11.87 1.02 2.85
C MET A 40 12.63 1.18 1.54
N VAL A 41 11.90 1.23 0.43
CA VAL A 41 12.45 1.39 -0.92
C VAL A 41 12.12 2.80 -1.42
N THR A 42 13.13 3.52 -1.90
CA THR A 42 12.99 4.94 -2.26
C THR A 42 13.87 5.34 -3.45
N ASP A 43 13.48 6.40 -4.17
CA ASP A 43 14.31 7.08 -5.19
C ASP A 43 15.41 7.95 -4.55
N ASN A 44 15.39 8.18 -3.24
CA ASN A 44 16.42 8.94 -2.54
C ASN A 44 16.77 8.36 -1.15
N PRO A 45 17.60 7.30 -1.10
CA PRO A 45 17.99 6.64 0.15
C PRO A 45 18.66 7.57 1.15
N ALA A 46 19.48 8.51 0.68
CA ALA A 46 20.22 9.44 1.53
C ALA A 46 19.28 10.40 2.27
N ALA A 47 18.33 11.01 1.54
CA ALA A 47 17.35 11.90 2.15
C ALA A 47 16.44 11.16 3.14
N LEU A 48 16.04 9.92 2.81
CA LEU A 48 15.20 9.13 3.70
C LEU A 48 15.95 8.74 4.98
N ARG A 49 17.20 8.28 4.89
CA ARG A 49 18.02 7.97 6.08
C ARG A 49 18.19 9.19 6.98
N ALA A 50 18.57 10.33 6.40
CA ALA A 50 18.72 11.58 7.15
C ALA A 50 17.42 11.98 7.87
N PHE A 51 16.26 11.81 7.22
CA PHE A 51 14.95 12.06 7.83
C PHE A 51 14.66 11.11 9.01
N LEU A 52 14.91 9.82 8.83
CA LEU A 52 14.69 8.81 9.88
C LEU A 52 15.60 9.06 11.09
N ASP A 53 16.88 9.32 10.86
CA ASP A 53 17.87 9.58 11.90
C ASP A 53 17.53 10.85 12.69
N ALA A 54 17.23 11.95 11.99
CA ALA A 54 16.87 13.22 12.62
C ALA A 54 15.61 13.13 13.51
N LYS A 55 14.69 12.22 13.19
CA LYS A 55 13.42 12.03 13.91
C LYS A 55 13.44 10.84 14.88
N GLY A 56 14.54 10.08 14.93
CA GLY A 56 14.66 8.86 15.74
C GLY A 56 13.64 7.78 15.36
N LEU A 57 13.33 7.65 14.07
CA LEU A 57 12.30 6.73 13.58
C LEU A 57 12.92 5.39 13.17
N VAL A 58 12.30 4.29 13.60
CA VAL A 58 12.57 2.92 13.12
C VAL A 58 14.08 2.58 12.93
N PRO A 59 14.93 2.67 13.97
CA PRO A 59 16.40 2.58 13.86
C PRO A 59 16.96 1.25 13.32
N GLY A 60 16.12 0.22 13.15
CA GLY A 60 16.48 -1.06 12.54
C GLY A 60 15.92 -1.28 11.13
N ALA A 61 15.27 -0.27 10.53
CA ALA A 61 14.71 -0.39 9.19
C ALA A 61 15.81 -0.41 8.12
N ALA A 62 15.70 -1.31 7.15
CA ALA A 62 16.54 -1.30 5.97
C ALA A 62 16.05 -0.21 5.01
N VAL A 63 16.98 0.61 4.49
CA VAL A 63 16.68 1.62 3.46
C VAL A 63 17.49 1.33 2.21
N THR A 64 16.80 1.08 1.10
CA THR A 64 17.38 0.72 -0.21
C THR A 64 16.88 1.64 -1.32
N GLY A 65 17.63 1.73 -2.41
CA GLY A 65 17.22 2.46 -3.61
C GLY A 65 16.20 1.68 -4.45
N ASP A 66 15.35 2.37 -5.21
CA ASP A 66 14.50 1.72 -6.21
C ASP A 66 15.32 1.11 -7.35
N ASN A 67 16.49 1.68 -7.63
CA ASN A 67 17.50 1.16 -8.56
C ASN A 67 18.14 -0.17 -8.13
N ASP A 68 17.99 -0.59 -6.85
CA ASP A 68 18.43 -1.90 -6.39
C ASP A 68 17.46 -3.03 -6.83
N TRP A 69 16.22 -2.68 -7.19
CA TRP A 69 15.11 -3.63 -7.43
C TRP A 69 14.47 -3.50 -8.82
N LEU A 70 14.87 -2.48 -9.58
CA LEU A 70 14.36 -2.18 -10.92
C LEU A 70 15.49 -2.22 -11.93
N SER A 71 15.20 -2.79 -13.09
CA SER A 71 16.10 -2.70 -14.24
C SER A 71 16.20 -1.25 -14.75
N ALA A 72 17.29 -0.94 -15.48
CA ALA A 72 17.47 0.37 -16.11
C ALA A 72 16.26 0.80 -16.96
N SER A 73 15.64 -0.14 -17.70
CA SER A 73 14.43 0.15 -18.48
C SER A 73 13.17 0.39 -17.64
N GLU A 74 13.08 -0.21 -16.45
CA GLU A 74 11.96 0.04 -15.53
C GLU A 74 12.12 1.37 -14.78
N LEU A 75 13.37 1.83 -14.57
CA LEU A 75 13.65 3.13 -13.98
C LEU A 75 13.15 4.30 -14.85
N GLU A 76 13.07 4.11 -16.17
CA GLU A 76 12.50 5.08 -17.11
C GLU A 76 10.96 5.19 -17.01
N LEU A 77 10.30 4.30 -16.27
CA LEU A 77 8.85 4.35 -16.08
C LEU A 77 8.44 5.48 -15.12
N PRO A 78 7.22 6.03 -15.28
CA PRO A 78 6.67 6.97 -14.31
C PRO A 78 6.72 6.41 -12.88
N GLY A 79 7.03 7.26 -11.90
CA GLY A 79 7.27 6.84 -10.51
C GLY A 79 6.16 5.99 -9.89
N TRP A 80 4.90 6.24 -10.27
CA TRP A 80 3.77 5.42 -9.81
C TRP A 80 3.90 3.95 -10.25
N PHE A 81 4.29 3.69 -11.51
CA PHE A 81 4.49 2.33 -12.00
C PHE A 81 5.72 1.66 -11.37
N ARG A 82 6.80 2.41 -11.13
CA ARG A 82 7.99 1.91 -10.41
C ARG A 82 7.61 1.36 -9.04
N GLN A 83 6.83 2.12 -8.26
CA GLN A 83 6.36 1.69 -6.94
C GLN A 83 5.50 0.42 -7.01
N GLN A 84 4.66 0.31 -8.03
CA GLN A 84 3.79 -0.86 -8.23
C GLN A 84 4.60 -2.13 -8.52
N ILE A 85 5.63 -2.04 -9.37
CA ILE A 85 6.53 -3.17 -9.68
C ILE A 85 7.30 -3.60 -8.44
N ILE A 86 7.82 -2.64 -7.65
CA ILE A 86 8.55 -2.94 -6.40
C ILE A 86 7.65 -3.71 -5.42
N LYS A 87 6.37 -3.32 -5.28
CA LYS A 87 5.42 -4.04 -4.42
C LYS A 87 5.21 -5.48 -4.88
N LEU A 88 5.11 -5.70 -6.19
CA LEU A 88 4.98 -7.05 -6.77
C LEU A 88 6.27 -7.88 -6.67
N ARG A 89 7.43 -7.24 -6.52
CA ARG A 89 8.74 -7.87 -6.27
C ARG A 89 9.16 -7.88 -4.81
N ALA A 90 8.27 -7.56 -3.87
CA ALA A 90 8.65 -7.48 -2.47
C ALA A 90 9.17 -8.80 -1.87
N PHE A 91 8.87 -9.94 -2.51
CA PHE A 91 9.48 -11.23 -2.17
C PHE A 91 11.01 -11.25 -2.36
N GLU A 92 11.61 -10.34 -3.12
CA GLU A 92 13.07 -10.29 -3.29
C GLU A 92 13.78 -9.76 -2.03
N PHE A 93 13.11 -8.95 -1.20
CA PHE A 93 13.71 -8.31 -0.03
C PHE A 93 13.00 -8.58 1.31
N CYS A 94 11.70 -8.93 1.31
CA CYS A 94 11.04 -9.50 2.48
C CYS A 94 11.43 -10.98 2.59
N ARG A 95 11.61 -11.50 3.81
CA ARG A 95 12.13 -12.87 4.06
C ARG A 95 11.13 -13.81 4.70
N THR A 96 10.15 -13.27 5.41
CA THR A 96 9.06 -14.02 6.05
C THR A 96 8.08 -14.63 5.03
N GLU A 97 7.27 -15.60 5.47
CA GLU A 97 6.22 -16.23 4.64
C GLU A 97 5.17 -15.20 4.19
N HIS A 98 4.82 -14.28 5.09
CA HIS A 98 3.86 -13.21 4.87
C HIS A 98 4.48 -11.86 5.13
N PHE A 99 4.17 -10.89 4.30
CA PHE A 99 4.67 -9.53 4.46
C PHE A 99 3.66 -8.50 3.99
N CYS A 100 3.64 -7.34 4.66
CA CYS A 100 2.67 -6.28 4.40
C CYS A 100 3.31 -5.07 3.76
N ASN A 101 2.68 -4.54 2.71
CA ASN A 101 2.96 -3.17 2.31
C ASN A 101 2.27 -2.21 3.28
N LEU A 102 2.92 -1.10 3.62
CA LEU A 102 2.29 0.07 4.22
C LEU A 102 2.57 1.31 3.36
N GLY A 103 1.53 2.05 2.99
CA GLY A 103 1.66 3.33 2.28
C GLY A 103 2.37 4.38 3.14
N ALA A 104 3.17 5.25 2.50
CA ALA A 104 3.87 6.36 3.16
C ALA A 104 2.92 7.43 3.75
N ASP A 105 1.67 7.41 3.33
CA ASP A 105 0.56 8.30 3.67
C ASP A 105 -0.58 7.53 4.36
N THR A 106 -0.28 6.40 4.99
CA THR A 106 -1.26 5.51 5.62
C THR A 106 -1.03 5.39 7.11
N LEU A 107 -2.07 5.74 7.88
CA LEU A 107 -2.06 5.71 9.34
C LEU A 107 -2.73 4.45 9.86
N LEU A 108 -2.07 3.74 10.77
CA LEU A 108 -2.70 2.73 11.62
C LEU A 108 -3.27 3.45 12.84
N LEU A 109 -4.59 3.49 13.02
CA LEU A 109 -5.24 4.21 14.12
C LEU A 109 -5.59 3.30 15.30
N ARG A 110 -5.46 1.98 15.14
CA ARG A 110 -5.72 0.97 16.17
C ARG A 110 -4.79 -0.23 15.96
N PRO A 111 -4.55 -1.04 17.01
CA PRO A 111 -3.77 -2.26 16.87
C PRO A 111 -4.33 -3.16 15.75
N ILE A 112 -3.44 -3.61 14.87
CA ILE A 112 -3.72 -4.61 13.84
C ILE A 112 -3.40 -5.97 14.43
N ALA A 113 -4.40 -6.83 14.53
CA ALA A 113 -4.21 -8.21 14.97
C ALA A 113 -3.67 -9.06 13.80
N THR A 114 -2.91 -10.11 14.09
CA THR A 114 -2.48 -11.08 13.06
C THR A 114 -3.68 -11.61 12.26
N THR A 115 -4.81 -11.86 12.92
CA THR A 115 -6.07 -12.32 12.30
C THR A 115 -6.73 -11.30 11.37
N ASP A 116 -6.34 -10.02 11.44
CA ASP A 116 -6.74 -9.02 10.45
C ASP A 116 -6.02 -9.26 9.12
N LEU A 117 -4.84 -9.89 9.13
CA LEU A 117 -3.95 -10.04 7.97
C LEU A 117 -3.84 -11.46 7.46
N ILE A 118 -3.92 -12.45 8.35
CA ILE A 118 -3.71 -13.87 8.06
C ILE A 118 -4.84 -14.68 8.70
N ASP A 119 -5.45 -15.56 7.91
CA ASP A 119 -6.42 -16.55 8.36
C ASP A 119 -6.03 -17.92 7.80
N ARG A 120 -5.94 -18.95 8.65
CA ARG A 120 -5.50 -20.31 8.28
C ARG A 120 -4.19 -20.35 7.46
N ARG A 121 -3.22 -19.50 7.80
CA ARG A 121 -1.92 -19.31 7.10
C ARG A 121 -2.02 -18.70 5.69
N GLU A 122 -3.18 -18.19 5.30
CA GLU A 122 -3.38 -17.46 4.05
C GLU A 122 -3.64 -15.98 4.34
N PRO A 123 -3.18 -15.06 3.48
CA PRO A 123 -3.50 -13.66 3.64
C PRO A 123 -5.01 -13.44 3.49
N VAL A 124 -5.57 -12.61 4.38
CA VAL A 124 -6.92 -12.09 4.25
C VAL A 124 -6.93 -11.07 3.12
N LEU A 125 -7.78 -11.27 2.11
CA LEU A 125 -7.96 -10.30 1.05
C LEU A 125 -9.11 -9.35 1.40
N TYR A 126 -8.80 -8.07 1.38
CA TYR A 126 -9.79 -7.02 1.58
C TYR A 126 -10.34 -6.54 0.25
N TYR A 127 -11.65 -6.24 0.25
CA TYR A 127 -12.29 -5.50 -0.81
C TYR A 127 -13.15 -4.38 -0.23
N SER A 128 -13.47 -3.35 -1.01
CA SER A 128 -14.36 -2.27 -0.55
C SER A 128 -15.74 -2.40 -1.19
N SER A 129 -16.79 -2.54 -0.38
CA SER A 129 -18.15 -2.56 -0.92
C SER A 129 -18.70 -1.17 -1.27
N HIS A 130 -19.43 -1.10 -2.38
CA HIS A 130 -19.96 0.16 -2.92
C HIS A 130 -21.49 0.22 -2.87
N ARG A 131 -22.04 1.37 -2.48
CA ARG A 131 -23.48 1.64 -2.65
C ARG A 131 -23.69 2.15 -4.06
N LEU A 132 -24.46 1.43 -4.87
CA LEU A 132 -24.69 1.79 -6.27
C LEU A 132 -25.82 2.83 -6.41
N PRO A 133 -25.74 3.73 -7.41
CA PRO A 133 -24.69 3.88 -8.40
C PRO A 133 -23.45 4.59 -7.83
N ASP A 134 -22.26 4.06 -8.13
CA ASP A 134 -21.00 4.69 -7.75
C ASP A 134 -20.00 4.71 -8.93
N LEU A 135 -19.35 5.86 -9.12
CA LEU A 135 -18.36 6.06 -10.19
C LEU A 135 -17.06 5.34 -9.89
N HIS A 136 -16.64 5.28 -8.61
CA HIS A 136 -15.42 4.59 -8.23
C HIS A 136 -15.55 3.09 -8.47
N TYR A 137 -16.68 2.49 -8.11
CA TYR A 137 -17.01 1.10 -8.46
C TYR A 137 -16.86 0.79 -9.97
N ARG A 138 -17.30 1.70 -10.85
CA ARG A 138 -17.15 1.51 -12.31
C ARG A 138 -15.69 1.56 -12.74
N PHE A 139 -14.91 2.45 -12.13
CA PHE A 139 -13.47 2.58 -12.35
C PHE A 139 -12.75 1.29 -11.95
N GLU A 140 -13.00 0.79 -10.73
CA GLU A 140 -12.38 -0.44 -10.23
C GLU A 140 -12.84 -1.68 -11.00
N LYS A 141 -14.11 -1.73 -11.42
CA LYS A 141 -14.60 -2.79 -12.31
C LYS A 141 -13.87 -2.81 -13.65
N GLN A 142 -13.56 -1.64 -14.21
CA GLN A 142 -12.76 -1.56 -15.42
C GLN A 142 -11.31 -1.99 -15.16
N ARG A 143 -10.76 -1.66 -13.99
CA ARG A 143 -9.43 -2.13 -13.57
C ARG A 143 -9.33 -3.64 -13.50
N VAL A 144 -10.32 -4.31 -12.88
CA VAL A 144 -10.35 -5.78 -12.84
C VAL A 144 -10.38 -6.37 -14.24
N ARG A 145 -11.16 -5.81 -15.18
CA ARG A 145 -11.18 -6.26 -16.59
C ARG A 145 -9.81 -6.15 -17.25
N ASN A 146 -9.17 -5.00 -17.11
CA ASN A 146 -7.87 -4.75 -17.73
C ASN A 146 -6.81 -5.70 -17.16
N VAL A 147 -6.83 -5.91 -15.85
CA VAL A 147 -5.95 -6.86 -15.16
C VAL A 147 -6.23 -8.31 -15.57
N ALA A 148 -7.50 -8.72 -15.66
CA ALA A 148 -7.84 -10.07 -16.10
C ALA A 148 -7.38 -10.33 -17.55
N LYS A 149 -7.48 -9.31 -18.42
CA LYS A 149 -6.91 -9.35 -19.77
C LYS A 149 -5.39 -9.51 -19.77
N ILE A 150 -4.67 -8.81 -18.88
CA ILE A 150 -3.22 -8.98 -18.70
C ILE A 150 -2.90 -10.44 -18.32
N LEU A 151 -3.68 -11.02 -17.41
CA LEU A 151 -3.50 -12.40 -16.97
C LEU A 151 -4.04 -13.43 -17.98
N GLY A 152 -4.77 -13.00 -19.02
CA GLY A 152 -5.39 -13.88 -20.01
C GLY A 152 -6.49 -14.76 -19.43
N VAL A 153 -7.29 -14.24 -18.50
CA VAL A 153 -8.43 -14.95 -17.88
C VAL A 153 -9.71 -14.15 -18.02
N GLU A 154 -10.85 -14.83 -17.95
CA GLU A 154 -12.14 -14.15 -17.74
C GLU A 154 -12.35 -13.95 -16.23
N PRO A 155 -12.56 -12.72 -15.74
CA PRO A 155 -12.74 -12.48 -14.32
C PRO A 155 -14.11 -12.99 -13.86
N ALA A 156 -14.12 -13.98 -12.97
CA ALA A 156 -15.35 -14.58 -12.46
C ALA A 156 -15.49 -14.40 -10.95
N ARG A 157 -14.47 -14.79 -10.19
CA ARG A 157 -14.44 -14.67 -8.73
C ARG A 157 -14.06 -13.25 -8.31
N SER A 158 -13.07 -12.63 -8.96
CA SER A 158 -12.66 -11.26 -8.64
C SER A 158 -13.76 -10.22 -8.88
N PHE A 159 -14.62 -10.44 -9.88
CA PHE A 159 -15.78 -9.59 -10.18
C PHE A 159 -16.85 -9.53 -9.09
N ARG A 160 -16.81 -10.43 -8.10
CA ARG A 160 -17.71 -10.38 -6.94
C ARG A 160 -17.26 -9.31 -5.93
N TYR A 161 -15.99 -8.92 -5.96
CA TYR A 161 -15.36 -8.07 -4.96
C TYR A 161 -14.89 -6.71 -5.53
N VAL A 162 -14.44 -6.70 -6.78
CA VAL A 162 -14.15 -5.52 -7.64
C VAL A 162 -13.05 -4.57 -7.16
N ASP A 163 -13.21 -3.97 -5.99
CA ASP A 163 -12.32 -2.95 -5.47
C ASP A 163 -11.37 -3.55 -4.43
N PHE A 164 -10.12 -3.76 -4.83
CA PHE A 164 -9.07 -4.37 -4.01
C PHE A 164 -8.05 -3.34 -3.49
N ILE A 165 -8.33 -2.03 -3.58
CA ILE A 165 -7.36 -1.02 -3.14
C ILE A 165 -7.22 -1.08 -1.63
N ASN A 166 -5.99 -1.31 -1.18
CA ASN A 166 -5.65 -1.31 0.23
C ASN A 166 -4.17 -0.99 0.42
N ASP A 167 -3.88 0.17 1.03
CA ASP A 167 -2.52 0.63 1.30
C ASP A 167 -1.91 0.02 2.58
N PHE A 168 -2.59 -0.97 3.18
CA PHE A 168 -2.02 -1.90 4.13
C PHE A 168 -2.39 -3.35 3.78
N PHE A 169 -1.64 -3.91 2.80
CA PHE A 169 -1.96 -5.16 2.13
C PHE A 169 -0.96 -6.26 2.48
N CYS A 170 -1.46 -7.43 2.90
CA CYS A 170 -0.63 -8.59 3.21
C CYS A 170 -0.48 -9.51 1.98
N PHE A 171 0.77 -9.82 1.64
CA PHE A 171 1.11 -10.81 0.63
C PHE A 171 1.55 -12.11 1.27
N LYS A 172 1.39 -13.20 0.52
CA LYS A 172 2.09 -14.47 0.73
C LYS A 172 3.24 -14.60 -0.27
N ARG A 173 4.44 -14.90 0.23
CA ARG A 173 5.68 -14.97 -0.56
C ARG A 173 5.56 -15.89 -1.78
N GLU A 174 5.14 -17.13 -1.56
CA GLU A 174 5.01 -18.15 -2.62
C GLU A 174 4.04 -17.71 -3.73
N TRP A 175 2.99 -16.98 -3.38
CA TRP A 175 2.00 -16.51 -4.35
C TRP A 175 2.51 -15.34 -5.17
N LEU A 176 3.31 -14.45 -4.58
CA LEU A 176 3.97 -13.38 -5.35
C LEU A 176 5.03 -13.92 -6.30
N ILE A 177 5.80 -14.93 -5.88
CA ILE A 177 6.74 -15.64 -6.76
C ILE A 177 5.98 -16.26 -7.94
N ALA A 178 4.90 -17.01 -7.65
CA ALA A 178 4.07 -17.62 -8.70
C ALA A 178 3.45 -16.58 -9.66
N LEU A 179 3.03 -15.42 -9.14
CA LEU A 179 2.55 -14.32 -9.97
C LEU A 179 3.68 -13.78 -10.86
N ASN A 180 4.87 -13.56 -10.32
CA ASN A 180 6.01 -13.08 -11.07
C ASN A 180 6.38 -14.06 -12.20
N ASP A 181 6.40 -15.36 -11.92
CA ASP A 181 6.66 -16.41 -12.92
C ASP A 181 5.56 -16.45 -13.99
N CYS A 182 4.29 -16.31 -13.59
CA CYS A 182 3.17 -16.21 -14.52
C CYS A 182 3.33 -15.02 -15.48
N ILE A 183 3.68 -13.85 -14.95
CA ILE A 183 3.89 -12.62 -15.72
C ILE A 183 5.11 -12.75 -16.64
N ALA A 184 6.22 -13.32 -16.16
CA ALA A 184 7.41 -13.59 -16.97
C ALA A 184 7.11 -14.57 -18.13
N SER A 185 6.32 -15.62 -17.87
CA SER A 185 5.96 -16.62 -18.90
C SER A 185 5.15 -16.01 -20.06
N LYS A 186 4.35 -14.98 -19.78
CA LYS A 186 3.49 -14.30 -20.77
C LYS A 186 4.21 -13.19 -21.52
N TYR A 187 5.07 -12.44 -20.84
CA TYR A 187 5.65 -11.20 -21.37
C TYR A 187 7.17 -11.26 -21.56
N GLY A 188 7.80 -12.41 -21.34
CA GLY A 188 9.22 -12.63 -21.55
C GLY A 188 10.11 -12.06 -20.46
N SER A 189 11.36 -11.75 -20.82
CA SER A 189 12.43 -11.41 -19.87
C SER A 189 12.34 -10.02 -19.24
N LYS A 190 11.52 -9.12 -19.80
CA LYS A 190 11.26 -7.77 -19.26
C LYS A 190 9.76 -7.53 -19.11
N PRO A 191 9.08 -8.33 -18.30
CA PRO A 191 7.65 -8.50 -18.45
C PRO A 191 6.86 -7.25 -18.09
N TYR A 192 7.28 -6.50 -17.07
CA TYR A 192 6.61 -5.25 -16.70
C TYR A 192 6.87 -4.12 -17.71
N VAL A 193 8.02 -4.06 -18.36
CA VAL A 193 8.29 -3.05 -19.41
C VAL A 193 7.37 -3.30 -20.60
N GLU A 194 7.23 -4.54 -21.05
CA GLU A 194 6.35 -4.89 -22.17
C GLU A 194 4.87 -4.74 -21.81
N LEU A 195 4.47 -5.17 -20.60
CA LEU A 195 3.12 -4.99 -20.09
C LEU A 195 2.76 -3.50 -20.03
N LEU A 196 3.67 -2.66 -19.51
CA LEU A 196 3.48 -1.21 -19.30
C LEU A 196 3.80 -0.36 -20.53
N LYS A 197 4.18 -0.99 -21.65
CA LYS A 197 4.44 -0.30 -22.91
C LYS A 197 3.16 0.37 -23.41
N GLY A 198 3.23 1.68 -23.61
CA GLY A 198 2.06 2.49 -23.99
C GLY A 198 1.04 2.70 -22.86
N LEU A 199 1.28 2.17 -21.65
CA LEU A 199 0.54 2.54 -20.43
C LEU A 199 1.09 3.83 -19.81
N SER A 200 2.40 4.00 -19.83
CA SER A 200 3.10 5.15 -19.25
C SER A 200 2.69 6.51 -19.83
N ALA A 201 2.27 6.54 -21.11
CA ALA A 201 1.77 7.75 -21.77
C ALA A 201 0.34 8.13 -21.34
N SER A 202 -0.48 7.13 -20.96
CA SER A 202 -1.83 7.37 -20.47
C SER A 202 -1.80 7.57 -18.95
N LYS A 203 -2.31 8.69 -18.45
CA LYS A 203 -2.56 8.88 -17.00
C LYS A 203 -3.70 7.99 -16.47
N ASP A 204 -4.11 6.98 -17.23
CA ASP A 204 -5.25 6.11 -16.94
C ASP A 204 -4.85 4.98 -15.99
N GLN A 205 -5.10 5.20 -14.71
CA GLN A 205 -4.85 4.23 -13.65
C GLN A 205 -5.80 3.04 -13.67
N THR A 206 -6.85 3.01 -14.52
CA THR A 206 -7.68 1.80 -14.66
C THR A 206 -6.93 0.67 -15.34
N ARG A 207 -5.84 0.95 -16.05
CA ARG A 207 -5.22 -0.07 -16.89
C ARG A 207 -4.32 -1.05 -16.12
N PHE A 208 -3.94 -0.72 -14.89
CA PHE A 208 -3.07 -1.53 -14.06
C PHE A 208 -3.28 -1.22 -12.57
N GLY A 209 -3.01 -2.18 -11.69
CA GLY A 209 -2.95 -1.99 -10.25
C GLY A 209 -2.44 -3.25 -9.58
N GLU A 210 -1.46 -3.12 -8.69
CA GLU A 210 -0.73 -4.20 -8.04
C GLU A 210 -1.65 -5.05 -7.16
N TRP A 211 -2.52 -4.41 -6.38
CA TRP A 211 -3.47 -5.10 -5.49
C TRP A 211 -4.49 -5.90 -6.29
N THR A 212 -4.98 -5.28 -7.36
CA THR A 212 -5.92 -5.90 -8.30
C THR A 212 -5.26 -7.04 -9.05
N LEU A 213 -4.02 -6.87 -9.52
CA LEU A 213 -3.25 -7.92 -10.21
C LEU A 213 -3.06 -9.14 -9.32
N TYR A 214 -2.60 -8.93 -8.09
CA TYR A 214 -2.44 -10.00 -7.13
C TYR A 214 -3.77 -10.71 -6.83
N SER A 215 -4.83 -9.94 -6.55
CA SER A 215 -6.13 -10.51 -6.18
C SER A 215 -6.79 -11.27 -7.33
N VAL A 216 -6.73 -10.77 -8.57
CA VAL A 216 -7.26 -11.46 -9.76
C VAL A 216 -6.45 -12.72 -10.05
N PHE A 217 -5.12 -12.66 -9.93
CA PHE A 217 -4.28 -13.84 -10.10
C PHE A 217 -4.66 -14.96 -9.10
N LEU A 218 -4.80 -14.63 -7.83
CA LEU A 218 -5.20 -15.62 -6.82
C LEU A 218 -6.58 -16.21 -7.10
N LEU A 219 -7.57 -15.34 -7.34
CA LEU A 219 -8.96 -15.75 -7.42
C LEU A 219 -9.29 -16.43 -8.75
N ASP A 220 -8.80 -15.91 -9.88
CA ASP A 220 -9.22 -16.35 -11.22
C ASP A 220 -8.16 -17.18 -11.96
N VAL A 221 -6.86 -17.06 -11.63
CA VAL A 221 -5.79 -17.89 -12.25
C VAL A 221 -5.49 -19.11 -11.38
N MET A 222 -5.18 -18.90 -10.10
CA MET A 222 -4.81 -19.99 -9.18
C MET A 222 -6.03 -20.67 -8.55
N HIS A 223 -7.22 -20.09 -8.70
CA HIS A 223 -8.46 -20.54 -8.06
C HIS A 223 -8.37 -20.73 -6.54
N GLN A 224 -7.52 -19.92 -5.88
CA GLN A 224 -7.45 -19.86 -4.42
C GLN A 224 -8.75 -19.31 -3.84
N SER A 225 -9.01 -19.65 -2.58
CA SER A 225 -10.20 -19.18 -1.85
C SER A 225 -9.80 -18.59 -0.50
N PRO A 226 -8.95 -17.53 -0.50
CA PRO A 226 -8.56 -16.88 0.74
C PRO A 226 -9.78 -16.26 1.43
N THR A 227 -9.67 -16.03 2.74
CA THR A 227 -10.70 -15.31 3.48
C THR A 227 -10.86 -13.90 2.91
N MET A 228 -12.08 -13.58 2.47
CA MET A 228 -12.44 -12.27 1.92
C MET A 228 -13.13 -11.43 3.00
N ARG A 229 -12.74 -10.15 3.14
CA ARG A 229 -13.39 -9.23 4.09
C ARG A 229 -13.68 -7.88 3.45
N ASP A 230 -14.83 -7.30 3.80
CA ASP A 230 -15.15 -5.93 3.42
C ASP A 230 -14.34 -4.96 4.30
N ALA A 231 -13.58 -4.08 3.67
CA ALA A 231 -12.76 -3.10 4.34
C ALA A 231 -13.56 -1.91 4.86
N ARG A 232 -14.72 -1.63 4.26
CA ARG A 232 -15.42 -0.36 4.37
C ARG A 232 -15.83 -0.03 5.80
N GLY A 233 -15.39 1.13 6.26
CA GLY A 233 -15.88 1.79 7.49
C GLY A 233 -15.40 1.17 8.81
N ALA A 234 -14.78 -0.01 8.78
CA ALA A 234 -14.23 -0.65 9.97
C ALA A 234 -12.72 -0.87 9.85
N TYR A 235 -12.25 -1.38 8.70
CA TYR A 235 -10.85 -1.72 8.50
C TYR A 235 -10.08 -0.57 7.83
N LEU A 236 -10.49 -0.15 6.63
CA LEU A 236 -9.80 0.88 5.85
C LEU A 236 -10.76 2.01 5.46
N THR A 237 -10.24 3.24 5.45
CA THR A 237 -10.89 4.38 4.80
C THR A 237 -9.87 5.18 4.01
N GLN A 238 -10.16 5.43 2.74
CA GLN A 238 -9.37 6.31 1.88
C GLN A 238 -9.99 7.71 1.87
N ILE A 239 -9.16 8.73 2.05
CA ILE A 239 -9.59 10.13 2.08
C ILE A 239 -8.94 10.88 0.92
N HIS A 240 -9.74 11.19 -0.10
CA HIS A 240 -9.28 11.78 -1.36
C HIS A 240 -9.45 13.30 -1.44
N SER A 241 -10.08 13.95 -0.45
CA SER A 241 -10.36 15.39 -0.52
C SER A 241 -10.46 16.03 0.85
N ARG A 242 -10.26 17.35 0.91
CA ARG A 242 -10.43 18.15 2.14
C ARG A 242 -11.83 18.01 2.71
N LEU A 243 -12.86 18.00 1.86
CA LEU A 243 -14.23 17.74 2.28
C LEU A 243 -14.37 16.33 2.88
N GLY A 244 -13.77 15.32 2.24
CA GLY A 244 -13.70 13.96 2.77
C GLY A 244 -13.05 13.91 4.15
N LEU A 245 -11.94 14.63 4.36
CA LEU A 245 -11.28 14.72 5.65
C LEU A 245 -12.22 15.36 6.70
N THR A 246 -12.86 16.48 6.35
CA THR A 246 -13.82 17.18 7.22
C THR A 246 -14.99 16.30 7.63
N LEU A 247 -15.56 15.52 6.70
CA LEU A 247 -16.69 14.63 6.96
C LEU A 247 -16.29 13.31 7.62
N SER A 248 -15.04 12.88 7.48
CA SER A 248 -14.56 11.62 8.04
C SER A 248 -14.52 11.65 9.56
N ARG A 249 -14.92 10.53 10.15
CA ARG A 249 -14.84 10.26 11.59
C ARG A 249 -13.47 9.71 12.01
N LEU A 250 -12.61 9.30 11.06
CA LEU A 250 -11.32 8.66 11.33
C LEU A 250 -11.45 7.46 12.30
N ASP A 251 -12.54 6.70 12.17
CA ASP A 251 -12.91 5.60 13.04
C ASP A 251 -12.62 4.22 12.44
N SER A 252 -12.00 4.15 11.26
CA SER A 252 -11.43 2.91 10.72
C SER A 252 -10.11 2.55 11.41
N LYS A 253 -9.75 1.25 11.42
CA LYS A 253 -8.44 0.81 11.93
C LYS A 253 -7.28 1.43 11.14
N ILE A 254 -7.46 1.63 9.84
CA ILE A 254 -6.46 2.15 8.91
C ILE A 254 -7.09 3.32 8.15
N VAL A 255 -6.34 4.40 7.99
CA VAL A 255 -6.73 5.56 7.20
C VAL A 255 -5.65 5.90 6.20
N HIS A 256 -6.00 5.89 4.92
CA HIS A 256 -5.13 6.32 3.84
C HIS A 256 -5.45 7.77 3.44
N LEU A 257 -4.45 8.63 3.52
CA LEU A 257 -4.55 10.07 3.26
C LEU A 257 -3.99 10.41 1.87
N VAL A 258 -4.81 10.20 0.84
CA VAL A 258 -4.38 10.23 -0.56
C VAL A 258 -3.88 11.62 -1.02
N GLN A 259 -4.41 12.71 -0.43
CA GLN A 259 -3.91 14.06 -0.74
C GLN A 259 -2.85 14.52 0.25
N LYS A 260 -1.66 14.79 -0.27
CA LYS A 260 -0.54 15.35 0.50
C LYS A 260 -0.79 16.77 1.02
N SER A 261 -1.68 17.51 0.35
CA SER A 261 -2.02 18.90 0.68
C SER A 261 -3.03 19.05 1.82
N PHE A 262 -3.29 17.98 2.57
CA PHE A 262 -4.08 18.07 3.79
C PHE A 262 -3.40 18.96 4.82
N ASP A 263 -4.22 19.73 5.54
CA ASP A 263 -3.74 20.55 6.63
C ASP A 263 -3.36 19.61 7.80
N PRO A 264 -2.07 19.60 8.17
CA PRO A 264 -1.59 18.77 9.25
C PRO A 264 -2.33 19.01 10.58
N ASN A 265 -2.71 20.26 10.87
CA ASN A 265 -3.45 20.61 12.09
C ASN A 265 -4.88 20.05 12.09
N VAL A 266 -5.53 19.99 10.93
CA VAL A 266 -6.89 19.43 10.82
C VAL A 266 -6.87 17.93 11.10
N ILE A 267 -5.87 17.21 10.58
CA ILE A 267 -5.67 15.78 10.86
C ILE A 267 -5.47 15.58 12.37
N ARG A 268 -4.55 16.34 12.97
CA ARG A 268 -4.25 16.27 14.41
C ARG A 268 -5.49 16.52 15.27
N GLN A 269 -6.22 17.61 15.01
CA GLN A 269 -7.41 17.95 15.80
C GLN A 269 -8.48 16.86 15.74
N LYS A 270 -8.65 16.20 14.59
CA LYS A 270 -9.57 15.08 14.45
C LYS A 270 -9.08 13.85 15.20
N LEU A 271 -7.80 13.52 15.09
CA LEU A 271 -7.23 12.38 15.83
C LEU A 271 -7.29 12.59 17.34
N MET A 272 -7.05 13.81 17.85
CA MET A 272 -7.18 14.13 19.28
C MET A 272 -8.60 13.82 19.81
N LYS A 273 -9.63 13.96 18.98
CA LYS A 273 -11.03 13.70 19.38
C LYS A 273 -11.40 12.22 19.37
N VAL A 274 -10.78 11.43 18.49
CA VAL A 274 -11.20 10.05 18.18
C VAL A 274 -10.27 9.03 18.82
N ASN A 275 -8.98 9.34 18.87
CA ASN A 275 -7.95 8.55 19.53
C ASN A 275 -6.84 9.48 20.04
N PRO A 276 -6.97 10.02 21.27
CA PRO A 276 -5.98 10.93 21.86
C PRO A 276 -4.55 10.37 21.87
N GLY A 277 -4.40 9.05 22.01
CA GLY A 277 -3.10 8.38 21.93
C GLY A 277 -2.47 8.47 20.54
N ALA A 278 -3.25 8.26 19.48
CA ALA A 278 -2.77 8.40 18.09
C ALA A 278 -2.30 9.83 17.78
N ALA A 279 -2.93 10.85 18.36
CA ALA A 279 -2.56 12.25 18.13
C ALA A 279 -1.29 12.69 18.88
N GLN A 280 -0.98 12.08 20.02
CA GLN A 280 0.33 12.24 20.68
C GLN A 280 1.46 11.63 19.85
N ILE A 281 1.12 10.58 19.09
CA ILE A 281 2.09 9.77 18.35
C ILE A 281 2.45 10.37 17.01
N ILE A 282 1.65 11.26 16.44
CA ILE A 282 2.10 12.02 15.26
C ILE A 282 3.06 13.16 15.64
N GLY A 283 3.40 13.32 16.94
CA GLY A 283 4.49 14.15 17.43
C GLY A 283 4.20 15.66 17.34
N ALA A 284 4.40 16.40 18.44
CA ALA A 284 4.25 17.86 18.43
C ALA A 284 5.17 18.57 17.40
N THR A 285 6.27 17.91 16.99
CA THR A 285 7.31 18.43 16.08
C THR A 285 7.05 18.19 14.60
N ALA A 286 6.26 17.17 14.20
CA ALA A 286 5.94 16.95 12.78
C ALA A 286 5.08 18.08 12.19
N TRP A 287 4.35 18.76 13.07
CA TRP A 287 3.33 19.75 12.73
C TRP A 287 3.80 21.20 12.83
N ALA A 288 4.89 21.47 13.58
CA ALA A 288 5.44 22.82 13.73
C ALA A 288 6.10 23.32 12.44
N ASP A 289 6.77 22.43 11.71
CA ASP A 289 7.50 22.76 10.48
C ASP A 289 6.58 22.85 9.23
N ALA A 290 5.39 22.26 9.30
CA ALA A 290 4.46 22.23 8.16
C ALA A 290 3.73 23.58 7.94
N GLY A 291 3.73 24.47 8.93
CA GLY A 291 3.19 25.84 8.82
C GLY A 291 4.14 26.84 8.15
N ALA A 292 5.37 26.44 7.81
CA ALA A 292 6.44 27.35 7.39
C ALA A 292 6.81 27.27 5.89
N ARG A 293 6.00 26.65 5.03
CA ARG A 293 6.25 26.72 3.57
C ARG A 293 5.71 28.06 3.02
N PRO A 294 6.53 28.86 2.29
CA PRO A 294 6.02 30.01 1.56
C PRO A 294 5.08 29.54 0.45
N ARG A 295 4.05 30.35 0.18
CA ARG A 295 3.04 30.15 -0.86
C ARG A 295 3.65 30.08 -2.26
#